data_AF-A0A2V8ZL84-F1
#
_entry.id   AF-A0A2V8ZL84-F1
#
_cell.length_a   1.000
_cell.length_b   1.000
_cell.length_c   1.000
_cell.angle_alpha   90.00
_cell.angle_beta   90.00
_cell.angle_gamma   90.00
#
_symmetry.space_group_name_H-M   'P 1'
#
loop_
_entity.id
_entity.type
_entity.pdbx_description
1 polymer ?
#
loop_
_entity_poly.entity_id
_entity_poly.type
_entity_poly.pdbx_seq_one_letter_code
_entity_poly.pdbx_strand_id
1 'polypeptide(L)'
;MRPEDLKPEQFNAYPPEARKLALEYLETFRRLPLSFLPSLLREVIEFDFKFPAERRLLEKELANLGSLSQQDLRAWFREFTEIKLSESLEKSDWVASPAQFVERLSAHLWTTHQMDAFRHAAVSYADKLRTAVAPELPASPRFGIAVIGQGVDVAPQPLFRKLRPYGAYFSAVNPENGLKHLFEAIASRANANPAQYAHWYIDGGEQLPHPPTVTCVSYKAMEQVRVALLARIHAETQKGGMGPEALRTLMAQLQPTDLGMAPSGDPVLNRFQIKLLTEGSGTQIFSTSFVQWAAREALRRAEPLTLLVRFAPRQRQKPMNELLSPSRDQVELDPSGSLVDADMGAYYNWIDQQRLPGSEKSLFLAWFENQKEAVAISPVLPRGTVSNETIDLRGILSWMA
;
A
#
# COMPACT_ATOMS: atom_id res chain seq x y z
N MET A 1 20.42 22.28 -14.56
CA MET A 1 21.37 21.17 -14.84
C MET A 1 20.65 20.16 -15.70
N ARG A 2 21.26 19.69 -16.80
CA ARG A 2 20.59 18.73 -17.69
C ARG A 2 20.95 17.28 -17.33
N PRO A 3 20.13 16.28 -17.69
CA PRO A 3 20.43 14.88 -17.44
C PRO A 3 21.80 14.44 -17.93
N GLU A 4 22.25 14.90 -19.10
CA GLU A 4 23.58 14.58 -19.65
C GLU A 4 24.75 15.05 -18.77
N ASP A 5 24.53 16.05 -17.91
CA ASP A 5 25.53 16.62 -17.02
C ASP A 5 25.64 15.88 -15.67
N LEU A 6 24.87 14.81 -15.46
CA LEU A 6 24.84 14.08 -14.19
C LEU A 6 26.23 13.56 -13.81
N LYS A 7 26.59 13.68 -12.53
CA LYS A 7 27.87 13.22 -11.98
C LYS A 7 27.67 12.34 -10.74
N PRO A 8 28.59 11.40 -10.46
CA PRO A 8 28.51 10.53 -9.29
C PRO A 8 28.31 11.27 -7.96
N GLU A 9 28.94 12.43 -7.78
CA GLU A 9 28.93 13.16 -6.50
C GLU A 9 27.55 13.73 -6.14
N GLN A 10 26.66 13.89 -7.13
CA GLN A 10 25.31 14.42 -6.93
C GLN A 10 24.40 13.42 -6.17
N PHE A 11 24.78 12.15 -6.16
CA PHE A 11 24.07 11.09 -5.44
C PHE A 11 24.64 10.83 -4.03
N ASN A 12 25.58 11.64 -3.55
CA ASN A 12 26.23 11.43 -2.25
C ASN A 12 25.27 11.45 -1.05
N ALA A 13 24.15 12.19 -1.17
CA ALA A 13 23.12 12.27 -0.13
C ALA A 13 22.08 11.13 -0.20
N TYR A 14 22.14 10.26 -1.23
CA TYR A 14 21.22 9.14 -1.33
C TYR A 14 21.55 8.09 -0.28
N PRO A 15 20.55 7.33 0.21
CA PRO A 15 20.79 6.14 1.02
C PRO A 15 21.75 5.16 0.34
N PRO A 16 22.47 4.30 1.09
CA PRO A 16 23.57 3.50 0.55
C PRO A 16 23.21 2.63 -0.67
N GLU A 17 22.11 1.87 -0.62
CA GLU A 17 21.73 1.01 -1.74
C GLU A 17 21.13 1.83 -2.91
N ALA A 18 20.37 2.88 -2.61
CA ALA A 18 19.87 3.85 -3.60
C ALA A 18 21.01 4.53 -4.35
N ARG A 19 22.07 4.94 -3.65
CA ARG A 19 23.28 5.53 -4.24
C ARG A 19 23.98 4.52 -5.14
N LYS A 20 24.17 3.29 -4.67
CA LYS A 20 24.80 2.22 -5.46
C LYS A 20 24.01 1.98 -6.75
N LEU A 21 22.69 1.83 -6.66
CA LEU A 21 21.81 1.66 -7.81
C LEU A 21 21.89 2.86 -8.76
N ALA A 22 21.92 4.08 -8.23
CA ALA A 22 21.99 5.27 -9.05
C ALA A 22 23.32 5.39 -9.83
N LEU A 23 24.42 5.00 -9.21
CA LEU A 23 25.74 4.97 -9.84
C LEU A 23 25.85 3.87 -10.91
N GLU A 24 25.25 2.70 -10.65
CA GLU A 24 25.19 1.59 -11.61
C GLU A 24 24.47 1.99 -12.90
N TYR A 25 23.36 2.73 -12.79
CA TYR A 25 22.53 3.15 -13.92
C TYR A 25 22.77 4.59 -14.38
N LEU A 26 23.88 5.22 -13.98
CA LEU A 26 24.19 6.62 -14.29
C LEU A 26 24.14 6.94 -15.79
N GLU A 27 24.73 6.09 -16.63
CA GLU A 27 24.71 6.27 -18.09
C GLU A 27 23.31 6.14 -18.69
N THR A 28 22.45 5.33 -18.08
CA THR A 28 21.04 5.22 -18.48
C THR A 28 20.33 6.52 -18.15
N PHE A 29 20.51 7.06 -16.94
CA PHE A 29 19.88 8.32 -16.53
C PHE A 29 20.27 9.51 -17.40
N ARG A 30 21.54 9.61 -17.80
CA ARG A 30 22.02 10.68 -18.70
C ARG A 30 21.32 10.72 -20.05
N ARG A 31 20.67 9.64 -20.46
CA ARG A 31 19.95 9.50 -21.74
C ARG A 31 18.44 9.78 -21.62
N LEU A 32 17.91 9.93 -20.40
CA LEU A 32 16.48 10.12 -20.15
C LEU A 32 16.09 11.60 -20.17
N PRO A 33 14.87 11.97 -20.62
CA PRO A 33 14.43 13.35 -20.62
C PRO A 33 14.14 13.86 -19.21
N LEU A 34 14.40 15.16 -18.98
CA LEU A 34 14.17 15.81 -17.68
C LEU A 34 12.69 15.84 -17.26
N SER A 35 11.76 15.76 -18.21
CA SER A 35 10.33 15.64 -17.92
C SER A 35 9.95 14.30 -17.27
N PHE A 36 10.80 13.27 -17.39
CA PHE A 36 10.58 11.93 -16.82
C PHE A 36 11.52 11.62 -15.66
N LEU A 37 12.82 11.85 -15.85
CA LEU A 37 13.88 11.35 -14.98
C LEU A 37 13.68 11.65 -13.47
N PRO A 38 13.26 12.85 -13.04
CA PRO A 38 13.00 13.12 -11.62
C PRO A 38 11.89 12.25 -11.02
N SER A 39 10.90 11.81 -11.82
CA SER A 39 9.88 10.86 -11.36
C SER A 39 10.49 9.49 -11.08
N LEU A 40 11.43 9.03 -11.91
CA LEU A 40 12.18 7.80 -11.69
C LEU A 40 13.15 7.92 -10.50
N LEU A 41 13.86 9.05 -10.39
CA LEU A 41 14.78 9.30 -9.25
C LEU A 41 14.04 9.38 -7.91
N ARG A 42 12.77 9.82 -7.90
CA ARG A 42 11.92 9.75 -6.71
C ARG A 42 11.71 8.31 -6.23
N GLU A 43 11.68 7.34 -7.14
CA GLU A 43 11.61 5.92 -6.79
C GLU A 43 12.99 5.38 -6.39
N VAL A 44 14.06 5.79 -7.09
CA VAL A 44 15.44 5.37 -6.79
C VAL A 44 15.90 5.83 -5.42
N ILE A 45 15.64 7.07 -5.02
CA ILE A 45 16.09 7.62 -3.73
C ILE A 45 15.46 6.89 -2.52
N GLU A 46 14.30 6.23 -2.73
CA GLU A 46 13.59 5.46 -1.70
C GLU A 46 13.98 3.97 -1.69
N PHE A 47 14.97 3.54 -2.49
CA PHE A 47 15.28 2.13 -2.73
C PHE A 47 15.57 1.33 -1.45
N ASP A 48 16.34 1.88 -0.51
CA ASP A 48 16.64 1.24 0.79
C ASP A 48 15.38 0.97 1.62
N PHE A 49 14.28 1.66 1.35
CA PHE A 49 13.00 1.52 2.06
C PHE A 49 11.91 0.84 1.23
N LYS A 50 12.23 0.37 0.02
CA LYS A 50 11.33 -0.42 -0.82
C LYS A 50 11.28 -1.88 -0.37
N PHE A 51 10.10 -2.48 -0.48
CA PHE A 51 9.95 -3.92 -0.29
C PHE A 51 10.70 -4.70 -1.38
N PRO A 52 11.05 -5.98 -1.15
CA PRO A 52 11.75 -6.80 -2.14
C PRO A 52 11.07 -6.83 -3.52
N ALA A 53 9.73 -6.87 -3.58
CA ALA A 53 8.99 -6.82 -4.85
C ALA A 53 9.19 -5.48 -5.58
N GLU A 54 9.03 -4.35 -4.89
CA GLU A 54 9.28 -3.01 -5.43
C GLU A 54 10.72 -2.85 -5.94
N ARG A 55 11.72 -3.37 -5.19
CA ARG A 55 13.13 -3.31 -5.60
C ARG A 55 13.37 -4.08 -6.91
N ARG A 56 12.89 -5.33 -6.98
CA ARG A 56 13.01 -6.15 -8.19
C ARG A 56 12.34 -5.51 -9.40
N LEU A 57 11.18 -4.88 -9.22
CA LEU A 57 10.48 -4.19 -10.30
C LEU A 57 11.30 -3.00 -10.81
N LEU A 58 11.83 -2.17 -9.91
CA LEU A 58 12.67 -1.02 -10.28
C LEU A 58 13.97 -1.47 -10.96
N GLU A 59 14.64 -2.50 -10.45
CA GLU A 59 15.84 -3.06 -11.07
C GLU A 59 15.56 -3.59 -12.48
N LYS A 60 14.45 -4.31 -12.69
CA LYS A 60 14.05 -4.79 -14.02
C LYS A 60 13.72 -3.65 -14.97
N GLU A 61 13.06 -2.59 -14.49
CA GLU A 61 12.81 -1.38 -15.27
C GLU A 61 14.13 -0.71 -15.72
N LEU A 62 15.05 -0.51 -14.78
CA LEU A 62 16.36 0.09 -15.04
C LEU A 62 17.22 -0.78 -15.99
N ALA A 63 17.25 -2.09 -15.78
CA ALA A 63 17.95 -3.04 -16.63
C ALA A 63 17.39 -3.02 -18.06
N ASN A 64 16.05 -3.02 -18.20
CA ASN A 64 15.41 -2.89 -19.51
C ASN A 64 15.81 -1.58 -20.19
N LEU A 65 15.69 -0.44 -19.50
CA LEU A 65 16.08 0.87 -20.05
C LEU A 65 17.57 0.93 -20.46
N GLY A 66 18.45 0.33 -19.66
CA GLY A 66 19.88 0.25 -19.95
C GLY A 66 20.20 -0.60 -21.18
N SER A 67 19.40 -1.64 -21.44
CA SER A 67 19.55 -2.52 -22.60
C SER A 67 19.07 -1.93 -23.93
N LEU A 68 18.20 -0.91 -23.89
CA LEU A 68 17.64 -0.29 -25.10
C LEU A 68 18.72 0.44 -25.91
N SER A 69 18.66 0.28 -27.23
CA SER A 69 19.45 1.07 -28.16
C SER A 69 19.09 2.57 -28.05
N GLN A 70 19.97 3.46 -28.51
CA GLN A 70 19.66 4.91 -28.52
C GLN A 70 18.42 5.23 -29.37
N GLN A 71 18.18 4.47 -30.44
CA GLN A 71 17.00 4.65 -31.29
C GLN A 71 15.73 4.23 -30.56
N ASP A 72 15.74 3.08 -29.91
CA ASP A 72 14.58 2.57 -29.17
C ASP A 72 14.27 3.46 -27.97
N LEU A 73 15.30 3.88 -27.22
CA LEU A 73 15.10 4.79 -26.09
C LEU A 73 14.48 6.11 -26.53
N ARG A 74 14.94 6.71 -27.64
CA ARG A 74 14.30 7.90 -28.22
C ARG A 74 12.84 7.64 -28.62
N ALA A 75 12.54 6.49 -29.18
CA ALA A 75 11.17 6.12 -29.54
C ALA A 75 10.27 5.90 -28.30
N TRP A 76 10.82 5.38 -27.20
CA TRP A 76 10.10 5.21 -25.94
C TRP A 76 9.75 6.55 -25.30
N PHE A 77 10.69 7.50 -25.33
CA PHE A 77 10.59 8.77 -24.61
C PHE A 77 10.23 9.98 -25.49
N ARG A 78 9.92 9.78 -26.79
CA ARG A 78 9.56 10.86 -27.72
C ARG A 78 8.50 11.82 -27.16
N GLU A 79 7.40 11.28 -26.64
CA GLU A 79 6.31 12.09 -26.11
C GLU A 79 6.71 12.87 -24.86
N PHE A 80 7.60 12.32 -24.03
CA PHE A 80 8.18 13.04 -22.90
C PHE A 80 9.10 14.18 -23.33
N THR A 81 9.83 14.03 -24.44
CA THR A 81 10.71 15.11 -24.96
C THR A 81 9.93 16.30 -25.52
N GLU A 82 8.65 16.13 -25.87
CA GLU A 82 7.78 17.20 -26.37
C GLU A 82 7.19 18.07 -25.24
N ILE A 83 7.27 17.60 -23.99
CA ILE A 83 6.81 18.33 -22.81
C ILE A 83 7.72 19.53 -22.55
N LYS A 84 7.16 20.74 -22.64
CA LYS A 84 7.89 22.00 -22.39
C LYS A 84 7.96 22.29 -20.91
N LEU A 85 9.18 22.37 -20.37
CA LEU A 85 9.45 22.73 -18.99
C LEU A 85 9.62 24.24 -18.82
N SER A 86 9.40 24.75 -17.61
CA SER A 86 9.75 26.13 -17.27
C SER A 86 11.24 26.24 -16.91
N GLU A 87 11.81 27.43 -17.10
CA GLU A 87 13.22 27.71 -16.73
C GLU A 87 13.49 27.42 -15.24
N SER A 88 12.49 27.68 -14.37
CA SER A 88 12.56 27.38 -12.94
C SER A 88 12.70 25.87 -12.66
N LEU A 89 11.96 25.03 -13.39
CA LEU A 89 12.09 23.58 -13.30
C LEU A 89 13.46 23.11 -13.78
N GLU A 90 13.96 23.61 -14.90
CA GLU A 90 15.28 23.24 -15.45
C GLU A 90 16.47 23.62 -14.55
N LYS A 91 16.31 24.68 -13.75
CA LYS A 91 17.31 25.16 -12.79
C LYS A 91 17.19 24.55 -11.39
N SER A 92 16.11 23.83 -11.11
CA SER A 92 15.91 23.20 -9.81
C SER A 92 16.92 22.07 -9.53
N ASP A 93 17.10 21.76 -8.24
CA ASP A 93 17.90 20.61 -7.79
C ASP A 93 17.06 19.33 -7.79
N TRP A 94 16.74 18.86 -8.99
CA TRP A 94 15.89 17.68 -9.21
C TRP A 94 16.56 16.36 -8.85
N VAL A 95 17.89 16.33 -8.62
CA VAL A 95 18.60 15.13 -8.16
C VAL A 95 18.47 14.98 -6.64
N ALA A 96 18.70 16.05 -5.88
CA ALA A 96 18.58 15.98 -4.42
C ALA A 96 17.12 16.04 -3.95
N SER A 97 16.23 16.69 -4.72
CA SER A 97 14.82 16.89 -4.36
C SER A 97 13.84 16.48 -5.47
N PRO A 98 13.87 15.22 -5.95
CA PRO A 98 13.04 14.77 -7.07
C PRO A 98 11.54 14.90 -6.79
N ALA A 99 11.09 14.67 -5.55
CA ALA A 99 9.68 14.81 -5.18
C ALA A 99 9.17 16.26 -5.34
N GLN A 100 9.97 17.25 -4.96
CA GLN A 100 9.61 18.67 -5.14
C GLN A 100 9.56 19.06 -6.60
N PHE A 101 10.46 18.51 -7.43
CA PHE A 101 10.40 18.69 -8.88
C PHE A 101 9.08 18.18 -9.45
N VAL A 102 8.68 16.94 -9.11
CA VAL A 102 7.45 16.32 -9.63
C VAL A 102 6.20 17.11 -9.22
N GLU A 103 6.17 17.64 -8.00
CA GLU A 103 5.08 18.51 -7.54
C GLU A 103 4.99 19.80 -8.38
N ARG A 104 6.11 20.49 -8.59
CA ARG A 104 6.17 21.70 -9.41
C ARG A 104 5.88 21.42 -10.88
N LEU A 105 6.32 20.27 -11.39
CA LEU A 105 6.02 19.82 -12.75
C LEU A 105 4.51 19.64 -12.91
N SER A 106 3.83 18.98 -11.96
CA SER A 106 2.37 18.82 -12.01
C SER A 106 1.65 20.16 -12.10
N ALA A 107 2.01 21.12 -11.24
CA ALA A 107 1.44 22.46 -11.28
C ALA A 107 1.68 23.16 -12.62
N HIS A 108 2.89 23.07 -13.17
CA HIS A 108 3.25 23.63 -14.48
C HIS A 108 2.47 22.99 -15.63
N LEU A 109 2.29 21.65 -15.61
CA LEU A 109 1.55 20.94 -16.64
C LEU A 109 0.07 21.33 -16.65
N TRP A 110 -0.52 21.59 -15.48
CA TRP A 110 -1.89 22.12 -15.37
C TRP A 110 -2.01 23.53 -15.93
N THR A 111 -1.12 24.45 -15.54
CA THR A 111 -1.18 25.86 -15.99
C THR A 111 -0.88 26.02 -17.47
N THR A 112 -0.12 25.09 -18.06
CA THR A 112 0.23 25.11 -19.49
C THR A 112 -0.63 24.17 -20.35
N HIS A 113 -1.65 23.53 -19.77
CA HIS A 113 -2.52 22.56 -20.45
C HIS A 113 -1.78 21.37 -21.09
N GLN A 114 -0.62 20.99 -20.55
CA GLN A 114 0.18 19.84 -21.01
C GLN A 114 -0.10 18.55 -20.22
N MET A 115 -1.00 18.58 -19.23
CA MET A 115 -1.29 17.45 -18.35
C MET A 115 -1.79 16.20 -19.11
N ASP A 116 -2.63 16.38 -20.13
CA ASP A 116 -3.14 15.25 -20.93
C ASP A 116 -2.05 14.61 -21.79
N ALA A 117 -1.18 15.43 -22.40
CA ALA A 117 -0.03 14.94 -23.15
C ALA A 117 0.94 14.15 -22.24
N PHE A 118 1.22 14.67 -21.05
CA PHE A 118 2.04 13.97 -20.06
C PHE A 118 1.41 12.63 -19.63
N ARG A 119 0.09 12.62 -19.36
CA ARG A 119 -0.63 11.40 -18.99
C ARG A 119 -0.58 10.36 -20.11
N HIS A 120 -0.76 10.77 -21.35
CA HIS A 120 -0.64 9.89 -22.51
C HIS A 120 0.78 9.29 -22.61
N ALA A 121 1.82 10.12 -22.48
CA ALA A 121 3.21 9.67 -22.48
C ALA A 121 3.49 8.64 -21.37
N ALA A 122 2.99 8.89 -20.16
CA ALA A 122 3.15 7.98 -19.02
C ALA A 122 2.43 6.64 -19.21
N VAL A 123 1.21 6.64 -19.77
CA VAL A 123 0.48 5.39 -20.10
C VAL A 123 1.20 4.61 -21.20
N SER A 124 1.59 5.29 -22.28
CA SER A 124 2.37 4.71 -23.39
C SER A 124 3.68 4.08 -22.91
N TYR A 125 4.39 4.74 -21.99
CA TYR A 125 5.58 4.19 -21.34
C TYR A 125 5.27 2.95 -20.51
N ALA A 126 4.24 3.01 -19.65
CA ALA A 126 3.86 1.89 -18.80
C ALA A 126 3.44 0.65 -19.60
N ASP A 127 2.77 0.83 -20.74
CA ASP A 127 2.36 -0.26 -21.63
C ASP A 127 3.57 -0.91 -22.34
N LYS A 128 4.52 -0.09 -22.82
CA LYS A 128 5.79 -0.57 -23.38
C LYS A 128 6.60 -1.36 -22.35
N LEU A 129 6.72 -0.82 -21.13
CA LEU A 129 7.44 -1.47 -20.04
C LEU A 129 6.80 -2.81 -19.66
N ARG A 130 5.46 -2.85 -19.53
CA ARG A 130 4.73 -4.10 -19.21
C ARG A 130 4.88 -5.16 -20.30
N THR A 131 5.01 -4.74 -21.55
CA THR A 131 5.24 -5.65 -22.69
C THR A 131 6.68 -6.18 -22.68
N ALA A 132 7.65 -5.33 -22.34
CA ALA A 132 9.07 -5.69 -22.33
C ALA A 132 9.49 -6.48 -21.08
N VAL A 133 8.85 -6.21 -19.93
CA VAL A 133 9.19 -6.82 -18.64
C VAL A 133 7.99 -7.64 -18.16
N ALA A 134 8.09 -8.96 -18.31
CA ALA A 134 7.04 -9.87 -17.88
C ALA A 134 6.82 -9.78 -16.35
N PRO A 135 5.56 -9.78 -15.88
CA PRO A 135 5.28 -9.79 -14.45
C PRO A 135 5.74 -11.11 -13.83
N GLU A 136 6.25 -11.04 -12.60
CA GLU A 136 6.68 -12.21 -11.84
C GLU A 136 5.47 -12.88 -11.20
N LEU A 137 5.30 -14.19 -11.44
CA LEU A 137 4.24 -14.96 -10.82
C LEU A 137 4.62 -15.33 -9.37
N PRO A 138 3.66 -15.38 -8.44
CA PRO A 138 3.94 -15.79 -7.08
C PRO A 138 4.33 -17.27 -7.00
N ALA A 139 5.22 -17.61 -6.06
CA ALA A 139 5.69 -18.99 -5.84
C ALA A 139 4.56 -19.95 -5.42
N SER A 140 3.50 -19.43 -4.82
CA SER A 140 2.28 -20.18 -4.49
C SER A 140 1.04 -19.30 -4.67
N PRO A 141 -0.16 -19.89 -4.84
CA PRO A 141 -1.40 -19.11 -4.93
C PRO A 141 -1.56 -18.19 -3.72
N ARG A 142 -1.87 -16.92 -3.96
CA ARG A 142 -2.04 -15.93 -2.89
C ARG A 142 -3.29 -16.23 -2.07
N PHE A 143 -3.24 -15.97 -0.77
CA PHE A 143 -4.37 -16.18 0.12
C PHE A 143 -4.69 -14.92 0.92
N GLY A 144 -5.82 -14.29 0.62
CA GLY A 144 -6.37 -13.16 1.37
C GLY A 144 -7.43 -13.60 2.37
N ILE A 145 -7.41 -13.02 3.56
CA ILE A 145 -8.39 -13.26 4.61
C ILE A 145 -8.86 -11.91 5.15
N ALA A 146 -10.18 -11.70 5.23
CA ALA A 146 -10.79 -10.56 5.87
C ALA A 146 -11.69 -11.01 7.04
N VAL A 147 -11.34 -10.61 8.25
CA VAL A 147 -12.13 -10.82 9.46
C VAL A 147 -12.82 -9.51 9.82
N ILE A 148 -14.16 -9.52 9.89
CA ILE A 148 -14.97 -8.31 10.08
C ILE A 148 -15.94 -8.46 11.25
N GLY A 149 -16.40 -7.35 11.83
CA GLY A 149 -17.52 -7.38 12.78
C GLY A 149 -17.14 -7.66 14.23
N GLN A 150 -15.89 -7.41 14.62
CA GLN A 150 -15.48 -7.46 16.03
C GLN A 150 -16.45 -6.62 16.89
N GLY A 151 -17.06 -7.25 17.89
CA GLY A 151 -18.00 -6.59 18.81
C GLY A 151 -19.41 -6.36 18.26
N VAL A 152 -19.81 -7.09 17.20
CA VAL A 152 -21.17 -7.05 16.65
C VAL A 152 -21.78 -8.45 16.71
N ASP A 153 -22.93 -8.57 17.38
CA ASP A 153 -23.66 -9.85 17.49
C ASP A 153 -24.59 -10.10 16.29
N VAL A 154 -25.20 -9.04 15.78
CA VAL A 154 -26.19 -9.11 14.70
C VAL A 154 -25.86 -8.08 13.63
N ALA A 155 -25.70 -8.54 12.39
CA ALA A 155 -25.46 -7.65 11.26
C ALA A 155 -26.70 -6.78 10.97
N PRO A 156 -26.54 -5.47 10.75
CA PRO A 156 -27.67 -4.57 10.46
C PRO A 156 -28.23 -4.77 9.05
N GLN A 157 -27.49 -5.46 8.18
CA GLN A 157 -27.86 -5.77 6.79
C GLN A 157 -27.18 -7.07 6.36
N PRO A 158 -27.67 -7.76 5.32
CA PRO A 158 -27.02 -8.97 4.81
C PRO A 158 -25.57 -8.69 4.40
N LEU A 159 -24.63 -9.48 4.93
CA LEU A 159 -23.19 -9.30 4.70
C LEU A 159 -22.74 -9.92 3.38
N PHE A 160 -21.57 -9.49 2.91
CA PHE A 160 -20.82 -10.04 1.79
C PHE A 160 -21.55 -9.98 0.45
N ARG A 161 -22.59 -9.14 0.29
CA ARG A 161 -23.42 -9.10 -0.93
C ARG A 161 -22.59 -8.94 -2.21
N LYS A 162 -21.48 -8.19 -2.15
CA LYS A 162 -20.56 -7.99 -3.27
C LYS A 162 -19.59 -9.15 -3.52
N LEU A 163 -19.28 -9.95 -2.49
CA LEU A 163 -18.38 -11.10 -2.59
C LEU A 163 -19.12 -12.39 -2.99
N ARG A 164 -20.38 -12.56 -2.58
CA ARG A 164 -21.20 -13.75 -2.86
C ARG A 164 -21.20 -14.19 -4.34
N PRO A 165 -21.29 -13.31 -5.35
CA PRO A 165 -21.26 -13.73 -6.76
C PRO A 165 -19.96 -14.42 -7.19
N TYR A 166 -18.87 -14.26 -6.44
CA TYR A 166 -17.55 -14.74 -6.81
C TYR A 166 -17.13 -16.03 -6.11
N GLY A 167 -17.92 -16.54 -5.15
CA GLY A 167 -17.56 -17.73 -4.37
C GLY A 167 -18.75 -18.43 -3.73
N ALA A 168 -18.46 -19.29 -2.78
CA ALA A 168 -19.45 -20.01 -1.98
C ALA A 168 -19.71 -19.25 -0.66
N TYR A 169 -20.98 -19.00 -0.36
CA TYR A 169 -21.43 -18.41 0.90
C TYR A 169 -21.81 -19.49 1.90
N PHE A 170 -21.34 -19.37 3.14
CA PHE A 170 -21.60 -20.29 4.23
C PHE A 170 -22.43 -19.57 5.28
N SER A 171 -23.61 -20.12 5.60
CA SER A 171 -24.57 -19.53 6.55
C SER A 171 -24.56 -20.18 7.94
N ALA A 172 -23.85 -21.31 8.08
CA ALA A 172 -23.82 -22.14 9.28
C ALA A 172 -22.37 -22.44 9.75
N VAL A 173 -21.48 -21.44 9.66
CA VAL A 173 -20.10 -21.58 10.15
C VAL A 173 -20.10 -21.77 11.67
N ASN A 174 -19.36 -22.76 12.19
CA ASN A 174 -19.05 -22.84 13.61
C ASN A 174 -17.94 -21.83 13.93
N PRO A 175 -18.22 -20.77 14.72
CA PRO A 175 -17.23 -19.73 15.00
C PRO A 175 -16.14 -20.15 16.01
N GLU A 176 -16.34 -21.28 16.71
CA GLU A 176 -15.43 -21.72 17.76
C GLU A 176 -13.99 -21.86 17.24
N ASN A 177 -13.03 -21.31 17.98
CA ASN A 177 -11.61 -21.30 17.61
C ASN A 177 -11.29 -20.67 16.24
N GLY A 178 -12.21 -19.88 15.66
CA GLY A 178 -12.09 -19.39 14.29
C GLY A 178 -10.77 -18.65 13.99
N LEU A 179 -10.43 -17.63 14.79
CA LEU A 179 -9.16 -16.90 14.66
C LEU A 179 -7.93 -17.80 14.84
N LYS A 180 -7.99 -18.76 15.76
CA LYS A 180 -6.91 -19.73 15.97
C LYS A 180 -6.67 -20.56 14.71
N HIS A 181 -7.73 -21.06 14.08
CA HIS A 181 -7.62 -21.79 12.82
C HIS A 181 -7.03 -20.96 11.67
N LEU A 182 -7.39 -19.68 11.59
CA LEU A 182 -6.81 -18.77 10.60
C LEU A 182 -5.31 -18.55 10.85
N PHE A 183 -4.90 -18.30 12.10
CA PHE A 183 -3.48 -18.14 12.43
C PHE A 183 -2.67 -19.43 12.22
N GLU A 184 -3.23 -20.60 12.54
CA GLU A 184 -2.63 -21.91 12.22
C GLU A 184 -2.39 -22.07 10.71
N ALA A 185 -3.38 -21.68 9.88
CA ALA A 185 -3.27 -21.76 8.43
C ALA A 185 -2.20 -20.79 7.87
N ILE A 186 -2.13 -19.57 8.40
CA ILE A 186 -1.10 -18.59 8.01
C ILE A 186 0.28 -19.07 8.44
N ALA A 187 0.42 -19.58 9.67
CA ALA A 187 1.68 -20.13 10.17
C ALA A 187 2.18 -21.28 9.29
N SER A 188 1.28 -22.21 8.94
CA SER A 188 1.60 -23.32 8.05
C SER A 188 2.11 -22.84 6.69
N ARG A 189 1.42 -21.87 6.08
CA ARG A 189 1.84 -21.26 4.81
C ARG A 189 3.17 -20.52 4.91
N ALA A 190 3.40 -19.81 6.02
CA ALA A 190 4.65 -19.10 6.28
C ALA A 190 5.85 -20.03 6.46
N ASN A 191 5.63 -21.17 7.12
CA ASN A 191 6.66 -22.20 7.25
C ASN A 191 6.94 -22.91 5.92
N ALA A 192 5.92 -23.12 5.09
CA ALA A 192 6.06 -23.76 3.78
C ALA A 192 6.70 -22.83 2.72
N ASN A 193 6.52 -21.51 2.84
CA ASN A 193 7.00 -20.52 1.87
C ASN A 193 7.72 -19.36 2.56
N PRO A 194 8.83 -19.61 3.27
CA PRO A 194 9.51 -18.56 4.02
C PRO A 194 10.08 -17.51 3.08
N ALA A 195 9.59 -16.27 3.20
CA ALA A 195 10.12 -15.12 2.49
C ALA A 195 9.82 -13.82 3.25
N GLN A 196 10.74 -12.86 3.16
CA GLN A 196 10.62 -11.57 3.83
C GLN A 196 9.34 -10.85 3.36
N TYR A 197 8.48 -10.47 4.30
CA TYR A 197 7.20 -9.82 4.04
C TYR A 197 6.24 -10.63 3.13
N ALA A 198 6.38 -11.95 3.04
CA ALA A 198 5.45 -12.76 2.26
C ALA A 198 4.13 -13.06 3.01
N HIS A 199 4.10 -12.88 4.33
CA HIS A 199 2.94 -13.20 5.17
C HIS A 199 2.65 -12.05 6.11
N TRP A 200 1.41 -11.57 6.06
CA TRP A 200 0.99 -10.35 6.77
C TRP A 200 -0.22 -10.58 7.66
N TYR A 201 -0.21 -9.89 8.79
CA TYR A 201 -1.35 -9.68 9.66
C TYR A 201 -1.52 -8.18 9.89
N ILE A 202 -2.67 -7.64 9.51
CA ILE A 202 -3.03 -6.24 9.71
C ILE A 202 -4.23 -6.17 10.64
N ASP A 203 -4.09 -5.48 11.78
CA ASP A 203 -5.15 -5.38 12.78
C ASP A 203 -5.62 -3.94 12.99
N GLY A 204 -6.92 -3.72 13.00
CA GLY A 204 -7.53 -2.40 13.23
C GLY A 204 -7.58 -1.98 14.69
N GLY A 205 -7.22 -2.85 15.62
CA GLY A 205 -7.26 -2.64 17.06
C GLY A 205 -5.99 -3.14 17.70
N GLU A 206 -6.14 -3.89 18.79
CA GLU A 206 -5.05 -4.54 19.50
C GLU A 206 -4.67 -5.84 18.80
N GLN A 207 -3.39 -5.94 18.43
CA GLN A 207 -2.86 -7.16 17.80
C GLN A 207 -2.99 -8.36 18.73
N LEU A 208 -3.47 -9.46 18.17
CA LEU A 208 -3.49 -10.74 18.87
C LEU A 208 -2.13 -11.45 18.76
N PRO A 209 -1.85 -12.43 19.64
CA PRO A 209 -0.71 -13.32 19.47
C PRO A 209 -0.73 -13.96 18.09
N HIS A 210 0.36 -13.77 17.34
CA HIS A 210 0.50 -14.22 15.96
C HIS A 210 1.87 -14.88 15.77
N PRO A 211 2.06 -15.69 14.72
CA PRO A 211 3.34 -16.33 14.45
C PRO A 211 4.45 -15.29 14.18
N PRO A 212 5.68 -15.49 14.70
CA PRO A 212 6.78 -14.52 14.52
C PRO A 212 7.26 -14.42 13.07
N THR A 213 6.89 -15.38 12.22
CA THR A 213 7.17 -15.40 10.78
C THR A 213 6.21 -14.51 9.97
N VAL A 214 5.22 -13.90 10.63
CA VAL A 214 4.21 -13.04 10.01
C VAL A 214 4.51 -11.59 10.34
N THR A 215 4.63 -10.75 9.31
CA THR A 215 4.74 -9.30 9.47
C THR A 215 3.44 -8.73 10.01
N CYS A 216 3.52 -7.99 11.12
CA CYS A 216 2.34 -7.41 11.77
C CYS A 216 2.37 -5.88 11.77
N VAL A 217 1.24 -5.27 11.43
CA VAL A 217 0.99 -3.84 11.61
C VAL A 217 -0.38 -3.67 12.26
N SER A 218 -0.46 -2.98 13.41
CA SER A 218 -1.71 -2.77 14.12
C SER A 218 -1.98 -1.31 14.43
N TYR A 219 -3.26 -0.93 14.38
CA TYR A 219 -3.69 0.44 14.64
C TYR A 219 -3.39 0.88 16.07
N LYS A 220 -3.55 -0.03 17.05
CA LYS A 220 -3.25 0.25 18.46
C LYS A 220 -1.75 0.40 18.70
N ALA A 221 -0.89 -0.43 18.09
CA ALA A 221 0.55 -0.28 18.23
C ALA A 221 1.06 1.06 17.66
N MET A 222 0.37 1.61 16.66
CA MET A 222 0.68 2.90 16.05
C MET A 222 0.13 4.11 16.83
N GLU A 223 -0.51 3.93 17.99
CA GLU A 223 -1.18 5.01 18.73
C GLU A 223 -0.25 6.18 19.05
N GLN A 224 0.96 5.91 19.56
CA GLN A 224 1.92 6.96 19.91
C GLN A 224 2.37 7.76 18.68
N VAL A 225 2.63 7.07 17.56
CA VAL A 225 3.01 7.70 16.28
C VAL A 225 1.87 8.58 15.75
N ARG A 226 0.62 8.10 15.82
CA ARG A 226 -0.56 8.89 15.42
C ARG A 226 -0.75 10.11 16.30
N VAL A 227 -0.58 10.00 17.62
CA VAL A 227 -0.64 11.14 18.54
C VAL A 227 0.43 12.18 18.21
N ALA A 228 1.67 11.75 17.99
CA ALA A 228 2.76 12.64 17.60
C ALA A 228 2.48 13.35 16.26
N LEU A 229 1.95 12.61 15.27
CA LEU A 229 1.58 13.17 13.98
C LEU A 229 0.47 14.23 14.11
N LEU A 230 -0.60 13.93 14.84
CA LEU A 230 -1.72 14.86 15.04
C LEU A 230 -1.27 16.12 15.79
N ALA A 231 -0.44 15.98 16.83
CA ALA A 231 0.14 17.11 17.54
C ALA A 231 0.96 18.01 16.61
N ARG A 232 1.73 17.41 15.70
CA ARG A 232 2.52 18.14 14.71
C ARG A 232 1.66 18.85 13.68
N ILE A 233 0.66 18.15 13.11
CA ILE A 233 -0.32 18.76 12.19
C ILE A 233 -0.99 19.96 12.86
N HIS A 234 -1.45 19.81 14.10
CA HIS A 234 -2.08 20.88 14.86
C HIS A 234 -1.14 22.07 15.01
N ALA A 235 0.09 21.85 15.48
CA ALA A 235 1.08 22.91 15.67
C ALA A 235 1.38 23.68 14.37
N GLU A 236 1.47 22.98 13.24
CA GLU A 236 1.71 23.58 11.94
C GLU A 236 0.51 24.38 11.41
N THR A 237 -0.72 23.88 11.60
CA THR A 237 -1.95 24.60 11.20
C THR A 237 -2.18 25.90 11.97
N GLN A 238 -1.65 26.03 13.19
CA GLN A 238 -1.78 27.24 14.01
C GLN A 238 -0.84 28.37 13.57
N LYS A 239 0.20 28.10 12.77
CA LYS A 239 1.25 29.10 12.46
C LYS A 239 0.82 30.23 11.52
N GLY A 240 -0.41 30.21 10.99
CA GLY A 240 -0.88 31.21 10.02
C GLY A 240 -0.19 31.08 8.65
N GLY A 241 -0.94 31.15 7.56
CA GLY A 241 -0.38 31.09 6.20
C GLY A 241 0.03 29.69 5.69
N MET A 242 -0.17 28.62 6.46
CA MET A 242 0.03 27.25 5.97
C MET A 242 -1.22 26.74 5.25
N GLY A 243 -1.13 26.60 3.93
CA GLY A 243 -2.17 25.97 3.11
C GLY A 243 -2.11 24.44 3.12
N PRO A 244 -3.17 23.74 2.65
CA PRO A 244 -3.22 22.28 2.60
C PRO A 244 -2.04 21.61 1.85
N GLU A 245 -1.57 22.22 0.77
CA GLU A 245 -0.43 21.71 0.00
C GLU A 245 0.88 21.78 0.79
N ALA A 246 1.11 22.88 1.53
CA ALA A 246 2.31 23.02 2.35
C ALA A 246 2.34 21.97 3.48
N LEU A 247 1.18 21.69 4.08
CA LEU A 247 1.04 20.64 5.08
C LEU A 247 1.29 19.25 4.47
N ARG A 248 0.74 18.97 3.28
CA ARG A 248 0.99 17.71 2.56
C ARG A 248 2.48 17.51 2.27
N THR A 249 3.17 18.55 1.80
CA THR A 249 4.61 18.50 1.53
C THR A 249 5.44 18.30 2.79
N LEU A 250 5.06 18.94 3.90
CA LEU A 250 5.68 18.71 5.20
C LEU A 250 5.48 17.28 5.69
N MET A 251 4.27 16.73 5.58
CA MET A 251 3.95 15.36 5.98
C MET A 251 4.74 14.31 5.17
N ALA A 252 4.88 14.52 3.86
CA ALA A 252 5.63 13.62 2.97
C ALA A 252 7.14 13.55 3.30
N GLN A 253 7.68 14.56 3.97
CA GLN A 253 9.10 14.63 4.35
C GLN A 253 9.40 14.01 5.72
N LEU A 254 8.36 13.72 6.52
CA LEU A 254 8.53 13.16 7.86
C LEU A 254 9.27 11.81 7.82
N GLN A 255 10.20 11.66 8.75
CA GLN A 255 10.93 10.43 9.01
C GLN A 255 10.36 9.70 10.23
N PRO A 256 10.59 8.38 10.36
CA PRO A 256 10.15 7.62 11.54
C PRO A 256 10.56 8.25 12.88
N THR A 257 11.79 8.77 12.96
CA THR A 257 12.32 9.43 14.17
C THR A 257 11.61 10.73 14.52
N ASP A 258 11.07 11.45 13.53
CA ASP A 258 10.32 12.70 13.76
C ASP A 258 9.01 12.46 14.54
N LEU A 259 8.51 11.22 14.51
CA LEU A 259 7.31 10.78 15.20
C LEU A 259 7.61 9.81 16.36
N GLY A 260 8.86 9.77 16.83
CA GLY A 260 9.26 9.00 18.01
C GLY A 260 9.44 7.50 17.78
N MET A 261 9.54 7.03 16.54
CA MET A 261 9.86 5.63 16.26
C MET A 261 11.35 5.35 16.48
N ALA A 262 11.67 4.18 17.05
CA ALA A 262 13.04 3.78 17.33
C ALA A 262 13.82 3.53 16.02
N PRO A 263 15.08 4.02 15.92
CA PRO A 263 15.91 3.84 14.73
C PRO A 263 16.42 2.39 14.55
N SER A 264 16.38 1.57 15.60
CA SER A 264 16.87 0.17 15.61
C SER A 264 15.87 -0.86 15.05
N GLY A 265 14.75 -0.42 14.48
CA GLY A 265 13.73 -1.28 13.88
C GLY A 265 14.04 -1.66 12.43
N ASP A 266 13.10 -2.38 11.81
CA ASP A 266 13.11 -2.64 10.38
C ASP A 266 12.86 -1.33 9.59
N PRO A 267 13.83 -0.82 8.82
CA PRO A 267 13.70 0.47 8.14
C PRO A 267 12.62 0.45 7.05
N VAL A 268 12.38 -0.68 6.39
CA VAL A 268 11.34 -0.82 5.36
C VAL A 268 9.96 -0.74 6.01
N LEU A 269 9.75 -1.48 7.11
CA LEU A 269 8.48 -1.43 7.85
C LEU A 269 8.25 -0.08 8.52
N ASN A 270 9.28 0.51 9.13
CA ASN A 270 9.17 1.85 9.73
C ASN A 270 8.76 2.88 8.68
N ARG A 271 9.39 2.86 7.47
CA ARG A 271 9.01 3.75 6.37
C ARG A 271 7.58 3.46 5.90
N PHE A 272 7.20 2.19 5.76
CA PHE A 272 5.83 1.79 5.39
C PHE A 272 4.81 2.33 6.38
N GLN A 273 5.00 2.13 7.69
CA GLN A 273 4.10 2.57 8.75
C GLN A 273 3.92 4.09 8.80
N ILE A 274 4.99 4.86 8.59
CA ILE A 274 4.89 6.33 8.48
C ILE A 274 4.07 6.72 7.26
N LYS A 275 4.37 6.14 6.08
CA LYS A 275 3.64 6.46 4.84
C LYS A 275 2.17 6.08 4.90
N LEU A 276 1.80 5.04 5.66
CA LEU A 276 0.40 4.75 5.92
C LEU A 276 -0.33 5.92 6.58
N LEU A 277 0.34 6.73 7.39
CA LEU A 277 -0.25 7.85 8.11
C LEU A 277 -0.04 9.20 7.41
N THR A 278 1.01 9.35 6.59
CA THR A 278 1.40 10.64 6.01
C THR A 278 1.12 10.78 4.52
N GLU A 279 0.88 9.69 3.80
CA GLU A 279 0.63 9.69 2.36
C GLU A 279 -0.77 9.13 2.03
N GLY A 280 -1.27 9.40 0.81
CA GLY A 280 -2.56 8.93 0.34
C GLY A 280 -3.73 9.89 0.62
N SER A 281 -4.91 9.36 0.92
CA SER A 281 -6.15 10.13 1.09
C SER A 281 -6.29 10.84 2.46
N GLY A 282 -5.17 11.11 3.14
CA GLY A 282 -5.11 11.76 4.44
C GLY A 282 -4.69 10.84 5.59
N THR A 283 -4.56 11.42 6.79
CA THR A 283 -4.18 10.69 7.99
C THR A 283 -5.22 9.63 8.33
N GLN A 284 -4.80 8.38 8.50
CA GLN A 284 -5.70 7.27 8.80
C GLN A 284 -6.15 7.36 10.28
N ILE A 285 -7.12 8.22 10.55
CA ILE A 285 -7.65 8.54 11.89
C ILE A 285 -8.69 7.50 12.36
N PHE A 286 -9.21 6.68 11.46
CA PHE A 286 -10.15 5.61 11.78
C PHE A 286 -9.49 4.25 11.56
N SER A 287 -9.73 3.31 12.48
CA SER A 287 -9.18 1.95 12.40
C SER A 287 -9.60 1.21 11.13
N THR A 288 -10.84 1.39 10.67
CA THR A 288 -11.36 0.73 9.47
C THR A 288 -10.66 1.23 8.21
N SER A 289 -10.50 2.55 8.06
CA SER A 289 -9.72 3.15 6.98
C SER A 289 -8.24 2.76 7.04
N PHE A 290 -7.66 2.71 8.25
CA PHE A 290 -6.29 2.23 8.46
C PHE A 290 -6.09 0.80 7.93
N VAL A 291 -6.96 -0.14 8.30
CA VAL A 291 -6.87 -1.54 7.83
C VAL A 291 -7.02 -1.62 6.33
N GLN A 292 -8.02 -0.94 5.77
CA GLN A 292 -8.24 -0.92 4.32
C GLN A 292 -7.03 -0.35 3.56
N TRP A 293 -6.48 0.77 4.03
CA TRP A 293 -5.33 1.42 3.41
C TRP A 293 -4.06 0.58 3.55
N ALA A 294 -3.80 0.04 4.74
CA ALA A 294 -2.66 -0.81 5.00
C ALA A 294 -2.70 -2.10 4.17
N ALA A 295 -3.89 -2.72 4.02
CA ALA A 295 -4.08 -3.89 3.18
C ALA A 295 -3.76 -3.60 1.71
N ARG A 296 -4.31 -2.51 1.18
CA ARG A 296 -4.04 -2.07 -0.20
C ARG A 296 -2.55 -1.81 -0.43
N GLU A 297 -1.91 -1.08 0.47
CA GLU A 297 -0.49 -0.74 0.34
C GLU A 297 0.42 -1.95 0.54
N ALA A 298 0.07 -2.89 1.42
CA ALA A 298 0.78 -4.16 1.53
C ALA A 298 0.65 -4.98 0.23
N LEU A 299 -0.56 -5.12 -0.33
CA LEU A 299 -0.79 -5.82 -1.60
C LEU A 299 -0.01 -5.18 -2.76
N ARG A 300 -0.04 -3.85 -2.87
CA ARG A 300 0.60 -3.10 -3.95
C ARG A 300 2.12 -3.11 -3.85
N ARG A 301 2.68 -3.06 -2.65
CA ARG A 301 4.12 -2.82 -2.43
C ARG A 301 4.88 -4.09 -2.04
N ALA A 302 4.35 -4.86 -1.10
CA ALA A 302 4.99 -6.09 -0.63
C ALA A 302 4.60 -7.32 -1.45
N GLU A 303 3.45 -7.27 -2.13
CA GLU A 303 2.87 -8.39 -2.90
C GLU A 303 2.89 -9.72 -2.13
N PRO A 304 2.24 -9.80 -0.94
CA PRO A 304 2.36 -10.94 -0.04
C PRO A 304 1.67 -12.21 -0.57
N LEU A 305 2.19 -13.38 -0.21
CA LEU A 305 1.59 -14.69 -0.46
C LEU A 305 0.40 -14.98 0.46
N THR A 306 0.40 -14.40 1.66
CA THR A 306 -0.74 -14.47 2.58
C THR A 306 -0.98 -13.12 3.24
N LEU A 307 -2.22 -12.66 3.27
CA LEU A 307 -2.63 -11.44 3.94
C LEU A 307 -3.88 -11.71 4.77
N LEU A 308 -3.77 -11.66 6.10
CA LEU A 308 -4.93 -11.58 6.98
C LEU A 308 -5.11 -10.14 7.42
N VAL A 309 -6.33 -9.65 7.28
CA VAL A 309 -6.75 -8.38 7.83
C VAL A 309 -7.89 -8.59 8.81
N ARG A 310 -7.85 -7.89 9.93
CA ARG A 310 -8.90 -7.90 10.95
C ARG A 310 -9.37 -6.49 11.24
N PHE A 311 -10.63 -6.23 10.95
CA PHE A 311 -11.25 -4.92 11.17
C PHE A 311 -11.77 -4.81 12.60
N ALA A 312 -11.27 -3.81 13.33
CA ALA A 312 -11.73 -3.47 14.67
C ALA A 312 -12.66 -2.24 14.66
N PRO A 313 -13.52 -2.05 15.68
CA PRO A 313 -14.41 -0.91 15.75
C PRO A 313 -13.65 0.43 15.67
N ARG A 314 -14.06 1.30 14.77
CA ARG A 314 -13.60 2.70 14.73
C ARG A 314 -14.30 3.53 15.79
N GLN A 315 -13.68 4.63 16.15
CA GLN A 315 -14.34 5.67 16.92
C GLN A 315 -15.51 6.28 16.13
N ARG A 316 -16.51 6.80 16.84
CA ARG A 316 -17.56 7.62 16.25
C ARG A 316 -16.98 8.87 15.61
N GLN A 317 -17.57 9.27 14.49
CA GLN A 317 -17.17 10.49 13.82
C GLN A 317 -17.45 11.71 14.71
N LYS A 318 -16.45 12.54 14.92
CA LYS A 318 -16.55 13.85 15.57
C LYS A 318 -16.18 14.96 14.56
N PRO A 319 -16.57 16.22 14.80
CA PRO A 319 -16.06 17.36 14.04
C PRO A 319 -14.52 17.37 13.97
N MET A 320 -13.95 17.79 12.85
CA MET A 320 -12.50 17.72 12.61
C MET A 320 -11.68 18.43 13.71
N ASN A 321 -12.14 19.58 14.20
CA ASN A 321 -11.47 20.32 15.26
C ASN A 321 -11.36 19.51 16.56
N GLU A 322 -12.35 18.68 16.87
CA GLU A 322 -12.33 17.79 18.04
C GLU A 322 -11.40 16.60 17.81
N LEU A 323 -11.36 16.04 16.59
CA LEU A 323 -10.46 14.94 16.23
C LEU A 323 -8.99 15.33 16.26
N LEU A 324 -8.69 16.60 15.94
CA LEU A 324 -7.34 17.16 15.97
C LEU A 324 -6.96 17.70 17.37
N SER A 325 -7.92 17.80 18.29
CA SER A 325 -7.67 18.28 19.64
C SER A 325 -7.04 17.17 20.49
N PRO A 326 -6.02 17.46 21.31
CA PRO A 326 -5.39 16.47 22.18
C PRO A 326 -6.24 16.03 23.38
N SER A 327 -7.56 16.30 23.41
CA SER A 327 -8.42 15.94 24.54
C SER A 327 -8.62 14.42 24.60
N ARG A 328 -8.40 13.86 25.79
CA ARG A 328 -8.52 12.42 26.09
C ARG A 328 -9.92 12.03 26.54
N ASP A 329 -10.95 12.54 25.86
CA ASP A 329 -12.30 12.08 26.17
C ASP A 329 -12.42 10.59 25.82
N GLN A 330 -13.26 9.87 26.57
CA GLN A 330 -13.52 8.47 26.33
C GLN A 330 -13.96 8.29 24.87
N VAL A 331 -13.16 7.54 24.09
CA VAL A 331 -13.41 7.33 22.68
C VAL A 331 -14.59 6.37 22.54
N GLU A 332 -15.76 6.91 22.21
CA GLU A 332 -16.93 6.08 21.92
C GLU A 332 -16.72 5.34 20.59
N LEU A 333 -16.82 4.01 20.64
CA LEU A 333 -16.66 3.14 19.47
C LEU A 333 -18.00 2.95 18.75
N ASP A 334 -17.92 2.65 17.46
CA ASP A 334 -19.07 2.40 16.57
C ASP A 334 -18.95 1.02 15.90
N PRO A 335 -19.16 -0.10 16.61
CA PRO A 335 -19.04 -1.44 16.04
C PRO A 335 -19.94 -1.65 14.81
N SER A 336 -21.19 -1.19 14.87
CA SER A 336 -22.17 -1.35 13.79
C SER A 336 -21.78 -0.58 12.53
N GLY A 337 -21.39 0.70 12.65
CA GLY A 337 -20.89 1.46 11.51
C GLY A 337 -19.57 0.91 10.97
N SER A 338 -18.72 0.37 11.85
CA SER A 338 -17.45 -0.28 11.46
C SER A 338 -17.67 -1.55 10.65
N LEU A 339 -18.73 -2.32 10.95
CA LEU A 339 -19.08 -3.52 10.19
C LEU A 339 -19.48 -3.16 8.75
N VAL A 340 -20.19 -2.05 8.53
CA VAL A 340 -20.52 -1.56 7.18
C VAL A 340 -19.25 -1.22 6.40
N ASP A 341 -18.33 -0.49 7.04
CA ASP A 341 -17.04 -0.14 6.44
C ASP A 341 -16.21 -1.41 6.14
N ALA A 342 -16.20 -2.38 7.07
CA ALA A 342 -15.42 -3.60 6.96
C ALA A 342 -15.96 -4.57 5.90
N ASP A 343 -17.27 -4.68 5.71
CA ASP A 343 -17.86 -5.49 4.62
C ASP A 343 -17.44 -4.94 3.24
N MET A 344 -17.45 -3.62 3.08
CA MET A 344 -16.91 -2.96 1.90
C MET A 344 -15.38 -3.10 1.80
N GLY A 345 -14.68 -3.01 2.91
CA GLY A 345 -13.23 -3.21 3.00
C GLY A 345 -12.81 -4.62 2.55
N ALA A 346 -13.55 -5.66 2.97
CA ALA A 346 -13.33 -7.03 2.51
C ALA A 346 -13.48 -7.15 0.99
N TYR A 347 -14.49 -6.50 0.41
CA TYR A 347 -14.66 -6.46 -1.05
C TYR A 347 -13.50 -5.75 -1.76
N TYR A 348 -13.03 -4.62 -1.25
CA TYR A 348 -11.88 -3.91 -1.83
C TYR A 348 -10.59 -4.70 -1.72
N ASN A 349 -10.35 -5.38 -0.59
CA ASN A 349 -9.18 -6.25 -0.43
C ASN A 349 -9.17 -7.38 -1.47
N TRP A 350 -10.33 -7.98 -1.74
CA TRP A 350 -10.45 -8.97 -2.80
C TRP A 350 -10.12 -8.37 -4.16
N ILE A 351 -10.69 -7.21 -4.53
CA ILE A 351 -10.39 -6.53 -5.80
C ILE A 351 -8.90 -6.24 -5.93
N ASP A 352 -8.28 -5.69 -4.90
CA ASP A 352 -6.86 -5.33 -4.93
C ASP A 352 -5.96 -6.57 -5.07
N GLN A 353 -6.32 -7.69 -4.43
CA GLN A 353 -5.64 -8.97 -4.66
C GLN A 353 -5.83 -9.45 -6.11
N GLN A 354 -7.00 -9.25 -6.72
CA GLN A 354 -7.26 -9.67 -8.11
C GLN A 354 -6.43 -8.89 -9.14
N ARG A 355 -5.87 -7.72 -8.78
CA ARG A 355 -5.01 -6.93 -9.66
C ARG A 355 -3.58 -7.44 -9.75
N LEU A 356 -3.17 -8.36 -8.85
CA LEU A 356 -1.82 -8.91 -8.84
C LEU A 356 -1.65 -10.06 -9.84
N PRO A 357 -0.44 -10.27 -10.38
CA PRO A 357 -0.14 -11.45 -11.20
C PRO A 357 -0.44 -12.76 -10.45
N GLY A 358 -0.99 -13.75 -11.16
CA GLY A 358 -1.40 -15.05 -10.59
C GLY A 358 -2.73 -15.02 -9.83
N SER A 359 -3.54 -13.96 -10.00
CA SER A 359 -4.84 -13.82 -9.32
C SER A 359 -5.84 -14.90 -9.69
N GLU A 360 -5.72 -15.52 -10.87
CA GLU A 360 -6.60 -16.58 -11.34
C GLU A 360 -6.54 -17.86 -10.48
N LYS A 361 -5.45 -18.05 -9.72
CA LYS A 361 -5.29 -19.17 -8.77
C LYS A 361 -5.56 -18.76 -7.32
N SER A 362 -5.80 -17.48 -7.07
CA SER A 362 -5.85 -16.93 -5.72
C SER A 362 -7.04 -17.42 -4.90
N LEU A 363 -6.80 -17.47 -3.59
CA LEU A 363 -7.77 -17.82 -2.56
C LEU A 363 -8.18 -16.55 -1.79
N PHE A 364 -9.45 -16.44 -1.42
CA PHE A 364 -9.94 -15.37 -0.57
C PHE A 364 -11.04 -15.84 0.39
N LEU A 365 -10.94 -15.47 1.66
CA LEU A 365 -11.93 -15.79 2.70
C LEU A 365 -12.37 -14.50 3.40
N ALA A 366 -13.68 -14.27 3.49
CA ALA A 366 -14.24 -13.25 4.37
C ALA A 366 -15.10 -13.92 5.44
N TRP A 367 -14.91 -13.56 6.71
CA TRP A 367 -15.65 -14.16 7.84
C TRP A 367 -16.16 -13.08 8.79
N PHE A 368 -17.42 -13.23 9.20
CA PHE A 368 -18.03 -12.42 10.25
C PHE A 368 -17.56 -12.95 11.61
N GLU A 369 -16.65 -12.23 12.25
CA GLU A 369 -15.91 -12.64 13.44
C GLU A 369 -16.83 -13.14 14.55
N ASN A 370 -16.57 -14.35 15.02
CA ASN A 370 -17.34 -15.07 16.04
C ASN A 370 -18.80 -15.36 15.64
N GLN A 371 -19.13 -15.25 14.35
CA GLN A 371 -20.47 -15.49 13.82
C GLN A 371 -20.47 -16.59 12.74
N LYS A 372 -21.67 -16.92 12.27
CA LYS A 372 -21.95 -18.07 11.40
C LYS A 372 -21.82 -17.80 9.90
N GLU A 373 -21.45 -16.59 9.51
CA GLU A 373 -21.42 -16.16 8.11
C GLU A 373 -19.99 -16.06 7.58
N ALA A 374 -19.72 -16.70 6.44
CA ALA A 374 -18.49 -16.52 5.68
C ALA A 374 -18.71 -16.58 4.17
N VAL A 375 -17.80 -16.02 3.39
CA VAL A 375 -17.67 -16.25 1.95
C VAL A 375 -16.27 -16.74 1.65
N ALA A 376 -16.17 -17.86 0.93
CA ALA A 376 -14.91 -18.38 0.41
C ALA A 376 -14.90 -18.34 -1.12
N ILE A 377 -13.83 -17.80 -1.67
CA ILE A 377 -13.57 -17.66 -3.11
C ILE A 377 -12.29 -18.45 -3.41
N SER A 378 -12.40 -19.42 -4.30
CA SER A 378 -11.30 -20.26 -4.76
C SER A 378 -11.61 -20.80 -6.16
N PRO A 379 -10.60 -21.11 -6.99
CA PRO A 379 -10.82 -21.75 -8.29
C PRO A 379 -11.60 -23.07 -8.22
N VAL A 380 -11.55 -23.79 -7.09
CA VAL A 380 -12.21 -25.10 -6.93
C VAL A 380 -13.63 -25.01 -6.34
N LEU A 381 -14.01 -23.84 -5.80
CA LEU A 381 -15.33 -23.65 -5.22
C LEU A 381 -16.34 -23.15 -6.26
N PRO A 382 -17.59 -23.63 -6.23
CA PRO A 382 -18.63 -23.11 -7.09
C PRO A 382 -18.95 -21.65 -6.72
N ARG A 383 -19.20 -20.83 -7.75
CA ARG A 383 -19.49 -19.40 -7.59
C ARG A 383 -20.99 -19.17 -7.43
N GLY A 384 -21.36 -18.21 -6.58
CA GLY A 384 -22.76 -17.81 -6.41
C GLY A 384 -23.62 -18.84 -5.68
N THR A 385 -23.01 -19.80 -4.99
CA THR A 385 -23.72 -20.86 -4.26
C THR A 385 -23.81 -20.55 -2.78
N VAL A 386 -24.73 -21.24 -2.10
CA VAL A 386 -24.92 -21.18 -0.65
C VAL A 386 -24.79 -22.58 -0.07
N SER A 387 -23.95 -22.73 0.96
CA SER A 387 -23.92 -23.90 1.83
C SER A 387 -24.57 -23.56 3.18
N ASN A 388 -25.50 -24.43 3.59
CA ASN A 388 -26.14 -24.39 4.90
C ASN A 388 -25.63 -25.52 5.82
N GLU A 389 -24.65 -26.29 5.35
CA GLU A 389 -24.02 -27.34 6.16
C GLU A 389 -23.19 -26.71 7.28
N THR A 390 -23.25 -27.32 8.47
CA THR A 390 -22.42 -26.88 9.59
C THR A 390 -20.96 -27.25 9.33
N ILE A 391 -20.09 -26.24 9.33
CA ILE A 391 -18.66 -26.39 9.05
C ILE A 391 -17.86 -25.36 9.86
N ASP A 392 -16.66 -25.70 10.32
CA ASP A 392 -15.77 -24.72 10.94
C ASP A 392 -14.86 -24.05 9.88
N LEU A 393 -14.10 -23.04 10.29
CA LEU A 393 -13.16 -22.38 9.36
C LEU A 393 -12.08 -23.33 8.84
N ARG A 394 -11.68 -24.35 9.60
CA ARG A 394 -10.69 -25.33 9.14
C ARG A 394 -11.23 -26.17 7.97
N GLY A 395 -12.49 -26.59 8.04
CA GLY A 395 -13.19 -27.28 6.96
C GLY A 395 -13.31 -26.42 5.70
N ILE A 396 -13.70 -25.15 5.85
CA ILE A 396 -13.75 -24.20 4.72
C ILE A 396 -12.38 -24.07 4.07
N LEU A 397 -11.32 -23.88 4.86
CA LEU A 397 -9.94 -23.79 4.35
C LEU A 397 -9.52 -25.06 3.59
N SER A 398 -9.93 -26.24 4.05
CA SER A 398 -9.67 -27.50 3.36
C SER A 398 -10.41 -27.61 2.02
N TRP A 399 -11.59 -27.02 1.88
CA TRP A 399 -12.35 -27.01 0.62
C TRP A 399 -11.83 -25.99 -0.39
N MET A 400 -11.08 -24.99 0.06
CA MET A 400 -10.49 -23.97 -0.80
C MET A 400 -9.20 -24.43 -1.48
N ALA A 401 -8.53 -25.45 -0.94
CA ALA A 401 -7.17 -25.86 -1.28
C ALA A 401 -7.06 -26.73 -2.54
#